data_AF-A0A3D4RMD6-F1
#
_entry.id   AF-A0A3D4RMD6-F1
#
_cell.length_a   1.000
_cell.length_b   1.000
_cell.length_c   1.000
_cell.angle_alpha   90.00
_cell.angle_beta   90.00
_cell.angle_gamma   90.00
#
_symmetry.space_group_name_H-M   'P 1'
#
loop_
_entity.id
_entity.type
_entity.pdbx_description
1 polymer ?
#
loop_
_entity_poly.entity_id
_entity_poly.type
_entity_poly.pdbx_seq_one_letter_code
_entity_poly.pdbx_strand_id
1 'polypeptide(L)'
;ADIPEVTDGLQNRQTNGLPLFPMLFVSIACGAISGFHGTQSPLMARCITNERQGRWIFYGAMVVEGILALVWAAAAGSFFGGIDGLQAFAAEHQGENIAALVIDRISRTWLGKVGGILAIIGVIAAPITSGDTALRSARLIMADFMHWDQKSTWRRLLISLPLFAVVFGMTFVNFDVVWRYFAWTNQTLAAFTLWAATVYLYKAEHADGKTSNSPRNGYLISLIPALFMTMVSGSYILIAPEGLNLPVGWRWLGYAVAGCVTLALFIVFCFWAKEYASRKTVDERL
;
A
#
# COMPACT_ATOMS: atom_id res chain seq x y z
N ALA A 1 14.06 -26.23 -25.26
CA ALA A 1 13.04 -25.36 -24.67
C ALA A 1 12.95 -24.14 -25.56
N ASP A 2 11.76 -23.81 -26.05
CA ASP A 2 11.56 -22.60 -26.83
C ASP A 2 12.02 -21.39 -26.00
N ILE A 3 12.66 -20.42 -26.67
CA ILE A 3 13.04 -19.18 -26.03
C ILE A 3 11.73 -18.46 -25.71
N PRO A 4 11.40 -18.20 -24.44
CA PRO A 4 10.17 -17.49 -24.11
C PRO A 4 10.18 -16.14 -24.81
N GLU A 5 9.13 -15.87 -25.59
CA GLU A 5 8.94 -14.57 -26.22
C GLU A 5 8.72 -13.50 -25.16
N VAL A 6 9.04 -12.24 -25.45
CA VAL A 6 8.82 -11.12 -24.51
C VAL A 6 7.33 -11.00 -24.13
N THR A 7 6.44 -11.50 -24.97
CA THR A 7 4.99 -11.55 -24.72
C THR A 7 4.54 -12.77 -23.91
N ASP A 8 5.39 -13.80 -23.79
CA ASP A 8 5.06 -15.02 -23.06
C ASP A 8 4.99 -14.75 -21.56
N GLY A 9 3.76 -14.71 -21.04
CA GLY A 9 3.48 -14.39 -19.64
C GLY A 9 2.78 -13.05 -19.40
N LEU A 10 2.55 -12.25 -20.44
CA LEU A 10 1.73 -11.01 -20.33
C LEU A 10 0.22 -11.27 -20.26
N GLN A 11 -0.22 -12.50 -20.54
CA GLN A 11 -1.61 -12.91 -20.40
C GLN A 11 -2.02 -13.07 -18.93
N ASN A 12 -3.28 -12.77 -18.64
CA ASN A 12 -3.84 -12.96 -17.31
C ASN A 12 -3.88 -14.47 -16.96
N ARG A 13 -3.00 -14.91 -16.06
CA ARG A 13 -2.93 -16.31 -15.59
C ARG A 13 -3.79 -16.59 -14.35
N GLN A 14 -4.66 -15.67 -13.97
CA GLN A 14 -5.55 -15.83 -12.82
C GLN A 14 -6.73 -16.74 -13.18
N THR A 15 -7.00 -17.74 -12.34
CA THR A 15 -8.00 -18.79 -12.59
C THR A 15 -9.44 -18.36 -12.27
N ASN A 16 -9.63 -17.27 -11.52
CA ASN A 16 -10.94 -16.91 -10.96
C ASN A 16 -11.75 -15.95 -11.86
N GLY A 17 -11.34 -15.76 -13.12
CA GLY A 17 -12.00 -14.86 -14.06
C GLY A 17 -11.98 -13.38 -13.66
N LEU A 18 -11.10 -13.02 -12.72
CA LEU A 18 -10.89 -11.65 -12.25
C LEU A 18 -9.91 -10.93 -13.18
N PRO A 19 -10.17 -9.65 -13.51
CA PRO A 19 -9.29 -8.89 -14.41
C PRO A 19 -8.00 -8.49 -13.68
N LEU A 20 -6.89 -8.38 -14.41
CA LEU A 20 -5.60 -7.95 -13.85
C LEU A 20 -5.69 -6.55 -13.26
N PHE A 21 -6.29 -5.61 -13.98
CA PHE A 21 -6.67 -4.31 -13.45
C PHE A 21 -8.12 -4.37 -12.94
N PRO A 22 -8.45 -3.89 -11.73
CA PRO A 22 -7.57 -3.27 -10.73
C PRO A 22 -6.99 -4.26 -9.71
N MET A 23 -7.34 -5.56 -9.82
CA MET A 23 -7.10 -6.56 -8.77
C MET A 23 -5.61 -6.69 -8.42
N LEU A 24 -4.71 -6.65 -9.40
CA LEU A 24 -3.26 -6.74 -9.17
C LEU A 24 -2.76 -5.66 -8.22
N PHE A 25 -3.17 -4.41 -8.44
CA PHE A 25 -2.71 -3.24 -7.68
C PHE A 25 -3.29 -3.20 -6.27
N VAL A 26 -4.43 -3.87 -6.05
CA VAL A 26 -4.99 -4.05 -4.71
C VAL A 26 -4.35 -5.25 -4.03
N SER A 27 -4.24 -6.41 -4.69
CA SER A 27 -3.67 -7.64 -4.12
C SER A 27 -2.21 -7.48 -3.69
N ILE A 28 -1.39 -6.77 -4.48
CA ILE A 28 0.01 -6.44 -4.14
C ILE A 28 0.03 -5.09 -3.39
N ALA A 29 -0.76 -5.00 -2.32
CA ALA A 29 -1.13 -3.71 -1.74
C ALA A 29 0.08 -2.85 -1.34
N CYS A 30 1.02 -3.42 -0.59
CA CYS A 30 2.19 -2.70 -0.14
C CYS A 30 3.23 -2.48 -1.24
N GLY A 31 3.24 -3.33 -2.28
CA GLY A 31 4.18 -3.23 -3.40
C GLY A 31 3.73 -2.30 -4.53
N ALA A 32 2.43 -2.06 -4.69
CA ALA A 32 1.90 -1.07 -5.63
C ALA A 32 2.15 0.35 -5.09
N ILE A 33 1.36 0.77 -4.10
CA ILE A 33 1.58 1.98 -3.29
C ILE A 33 0.99 1.73 -1.90
N SER A 34 1.75 2.01 -0.83
CA SER A 34 1.31 1.72 0.52
C SER A 34 0.78 2.95 1.27
N GLY A 35 -0.53 2.96 1.54
CA GLY A 35 -1.14 3.92 2.45
C GLY A 35 -0.71 3.72 3.90
N PHE A 36 -0.46 2.46 4.30
CA PHE A 36 0.07 2.12 5.62
C PHE A 36 1.41 2.80 5.89
N HIS A 37 2.36 2.78 4.95
CA HIS A 37 3.62 3.53 5.08
C HIS A 37 3.38 5.04 5.23
N GLY A 38 2.35 5.58 4.58
CA GLY A 38 1.89 6.96 4.80
C GLY A 38 1.52 7.24 6.26
N THR A 39 0.80 6.33 6.93
CA THR A 39 0.45 6.47 8.37
C THR A 39 1.65 6.38 9.31
N GLN A 40 2.68 5.64 8.91
CA GLN A 40 3.91 5.43 9.68
C GLN A 40 4.90 6.59 9.53
N SER A 41 4.84 7.30 8.40
CA SER A 41 5.82 8.33 8.03
C SER A 41 5.97 9.46 9.07
N PRO A 42 4.90 9.99 9.70
CA PRO A 42 5.03 11.02 10.73
C PRO A 42 5.79 10.56 11.97
N LEU A 43 5.65 9.29 12.37
CA LEU A 43 6.41 8.74 13.50
C LEU A 43 7.89 8.67 13.16
N MET A 44 8.22 8.20 11.96
CA MET A 44 9.61 8.13 11.50
C MET A 44 10.22 9.52 11.32
N ALA A 45 9.47 10.48 10.78
CA ALA A 45 9.91 11.86 10.60
C ALA A 45 10.25 12.57 11.93
N ARG A 46 9.68 12.13 13.07
CA ARG A 46 10.04 12.64 14.40
C ARG A 46 11.28 11.96 15.01
N CYS A 47 11.70 10.84 14.45
CA CYS A 47 12.86 10.06 14.92
C CYS A 47 14.14 10.35 14.12
N ILE A 48 14.02 10.93 12.92
CA ILE A 48 15.18 11.34 12.12
C ILE A 48 15.83 12.58 12.73
N THR A 49 17.16 12.62 12.74
CA THR A 49 17.93 13.77 13.24
C THR A 49 18.38 14.70 12.12
N ASN A 50 18.36 14.22 10.88
CA ASN A 50 18.79 14.97 9.70
C ASN A 50 17.96 14.58 8.47
N GLU A 51 17.44 15.56 7.72
CA GLU A 51 16.67 15.34 6.49
C GLU A 51 17.43 14.56 5.42
N ARG A 52 18.77 14.63 5.39
CA ARG A 52 19.61 13.82 4.49
C ARG A 52 19.41 12.33 4.69
N GLN A 53 19.02 11.89 5.89
CA GLN A 53 18.68 10.49 6.18
C GLN A 53 17.37 10.08 5.51
N GLY A 54 16.48 11.02 5.22
CA GLY A 54 15.15 10.76 4.66
C GLY A 54 15.19 9.95 3.36
N ARG A 55 16.13 10.24 2.45
CA ARG A 55 16.26 9.46 1.21
C ARG A 55 16.57 7.99 1.47
N TRP A 56 17.45 7.69 2.43
CA TRP A 56 17.80 6.31 2.72
C TRP A 56 16.70 5.60 3.53
N ILE A 57 16.11 6.30 4.50
CA ILE A 57 15.07 5.75 5.38
C ILE A 57 13.75 5.50 4.65
N PHE A 58 13.28 6.46 3.84
CA PHE A 58 12.00 6.31 3.14
C PHE A 58 12.19 5.59 1.80
N TYR A 59 12.98 6.17 0.89
CA TYR A 59 13.13 5.59 -0.45
C TYR A 59 13.99 4.32 -0.44
N GLY A 60 15.10 4.32 0.30
CA GLY A 60 15.98 3.14 0.39
C GLY A 60 15.29 1.92 0.98
N ALA A 61 14.45 2.08 2.01
CA ALA A 61 13.66 0.99 2.57
C ALA A 61 12.71 0.38 1.53
N MET A 62 11.99 1.20 0.76
CA MET A 62 11.09 0.71 -0.30
C MET A 62 11.84 -0.08 -1.39
N VAL A 63 13.05 0.36 -1.75
CA VAL A 63 13.89 -0.39 -2.71
C VAL A 63 14.30 -1.75 -2.14
N VAL A 64 14.68 -1.82 -0.87
CA VAL A 64 15.04 -3.09 -0.20
C VAL A 64 13.83 -4.04 -0.14
N GLU A 65 12.64 -3.54 0.21
CA GLU A 65 11.40 -4.33 0.19
C GLU A 65 11.10 -4.88 -1.21
N GLY A 66 11.28 -4.06 -2.26
CA GLY A 66 11.14 -4.49 -3.65
C GLY A 66 12.11 -5.61 -4.03
N ILE A 67 13.38 -5.49 -3.64
CA ILE A 67 14.38 -6.54 -3.88
C ILE A 67 13.98 -7.83 -3.15
N LEU A 68 13.56 -7.74 -1.89
CA LEU A 68 13.12 -8.91 -1.12
C LEU A 68 11.89 -9.58 -1.76
N ALA A 69 10.95 -8.80 -2.27
CA ALA A 69 9.79 -9.32 -3.00
C ALA A 69 10.20 -10.08 -4.27
N LEU A 70 11.15 -9.54 -5.04
CA LEU A 70 11.69 -10.19 -6.24
C LEU A 70 12.41 -11.50 -5.91
N VAL A 71 13.20 -11.53 -4.82
CA VAL A 71 13.87 -12.75 -4.35
C VAL A 71 12.84 -13.83 -3.99
N TRP A 72 11.80 -13.49 -3.25
CA TRP A 72 10.74 -14.45 -2.89
C TRP A 72 9.92 -14.90 -4.09
N ALA A 73 9.64 -14.02 -5.05
CA ALA A 73 8.97 -14.39 -6.30
C ALA A 73 9.81 -15.39 -7.12
N ALA A 74 11.12 -15.14 -7.25
CA ALA A 74 12.04 -16.05 -7.92
C ALA A 74 12.20 -17.39 -7.17
N ALA A 75 12.26 -17.35 -5.84
CA ALA A 75 12.33 -18.54 -5.01
C ALA A 75 11.07 -19.41 -5.16
N ALA A 76 9.88 -18.81 -5.08
CA ALA A 76 8.62 -19.53 -5.28
C ALA A 76 8.52 -20.09 -6.71
N GLY A 77 8.83 -19.29 -7.73
CA GLY A 77 8.79 -19.72 -9.12
C GLY A 77 9.73 -20.88 -9.41
N SER A 78 10.96 -20.85 -8.88
CA SER A 78 11.93 -21.94 -9.07
C SER A 78 11.61 -23.19 -8.24
N PHE A 79 11.15 -23.02 -7.00
CA PHE A 79 10.83 -24.13 -6.10
C PHE A 79 9.65 -24.97 -6.59
N PHE A 80 8.59 -24.31 -7.05
CA PHE A 80 7.36 -24.99 -7.49
C PHE A 80 7.35 -25.32 -8.98
N GLY A 81 8.46 -25.11 -9.71
CA GLY A 81 8.53 -25.42 -11.14
C GLY A 81 7.70 -24.47 -12.03
N GLY A 82 7.49 -23.24 -11.57
CA GLY A 82 6.75 -22.19 -12.28
C GLY A 82 5.44 -21.80 -11.60
N ILE A 83 4.67 -20.95 -12.29
CA ILE A 83 3.40 -20.41 -11.80
C ILE A 83 2.37 -21.53 -11.62
N ASP A 84 2.32 -22.48 -12.55
CA ASP A 84 1.30 -23.53 -12.55
C ASP A 84 1.47 -24.49 -11.35
N GLY A 85 2.72 -24.84 -11.01
CA GLY A 85 2.99 -25.65 -9.82
C GLY A 85 2.71 -24.90 -8.52
N LEU A 86 2.95 -23.57 -8.47
CA LEU A 86 2.57 -22.75 -7.32
C LEU A 86 1.03 -22.64 -7.19
N GLN A 87 0.31 -22.55 -8.31
CA GLN A 87 -1.16 -22.54 -8.32
C GLN A 87 -1.74 -23.89 -7.87
N ALA A 88 -1.16 -25.00 -8.31
CA ALA A 88 -1.55 -26.34 -7.85
C ALA A 88 -1.35 -26.47 -6.33
N PHE A 89 -0.19 -26.06 -5.82
CA PHE A 89 0.08 -26.04 -4.38
C PHE A 89 -0.93 -25.18 -3.61
N ALA A 90 -1.26 -23.99 -4.11
CA ALA A 90 -2.25 -23.11 -3.50
C ALA A 90 -3.67 -23.70 -3.52
N ALA A 91 -4.03 -24.44 -4.59
CA ALA A 91 -5.33 -25.09 -4.71
C ALA A 91 -5.50 -26.27 -3.74
N GLU A 92 -4.42 -26.95 -3.35
CA GLU A 92 -4.43 -28.03 -2.35
C GLU A 92 -4.59 -27.50 -0.90
N HIS A 93 -4.22 -26.25 -0.64
CA HIS A 93 -4.20 -25.64 0.71
C HIS A 93 -5.21 -24.48 0.83
N GLN A 94 -6.37 -24.60 0.17
CA GLN A 94 -7.39 -23.54 0.19
C GLN A 94 -7.84 -23.19 1.61
N GLY A 95 -7.90 -21.89 1.91
CA GLY A 95 -8.29 -21.37 3.22
C GLY A 95 -7.14 -21.27 4.22
N GLU A 96 -5.94 -21.73 3.86
CA GLU A 96 -4.71 -21.50 4.64
C GLU A 96 -3.95 -20.26 4.14
N ASN A 97 -3.02 -19.76 4.97
CA ASN A 97 -2.13 -18.68 4.56
C ASN A 97 -1.05 -19.22 3.61
N ILE A 98 -1.36 -19.24 2.31
CA ILE A 98 -0.49 -19.76 1.25
C ILE A 98 0.90 -19.11 1.28
N ALA A 99 0.98 -17.79 1.54
CA ALA A 99 2.26 -17.09 1.59
C ALA A 99 3.16 -17.63 2.72
N ALA A 100 2.59 -17.86 3.91
CA ALA A 100 3.33 -18.44 5.04
C ALA A 100 3.76 -19.89 4.75
N LEU A 101 2.90 -20.70 4.13
CA LEU A 101 3.21 -22.08 3.76
C LEU A 101 4.33 -22.17 2.71
N VAL A 102 4.29 -21.32 1.70
CA VAL A 102 5.34 -21.22 0.67
C VAL A 102 6.69 -20.92 1.32
N ILE A 103 6.72 -19.94 2.23
CA ILE A 103 7.93 -19.56 2.97
C ILE A 103 8.43 -20.72 3.82
N ASP A 104 7.56 -21.38 4.60
CA ASP A 104 7.94 -22.51 5.46
C ASP A 104 8.51 -23.67 4.63
N ARG A 105 7.83 -24.02 3.53
CA ARG A 105 8.23 -25.14 2.67
C ARG A 105 9.58 -24.90 2.00
N ILE A 106 9.77 -23.72 1.41
CA ILE A 106 11.05 -23.34 0.78
C ILE A 106 12.16 -23.34 1.84
N SER A 107 11.92 -22.69 2.97
CA SER A 107 12.91 -22.54 4.04
C SER A 107 13.38 -23.88 4.59
N ARG A 108 12.46 -24.79 4.92
CA ARG A 108 12.81 -26.12 5.46
C ARG A 108 13.48 -27.02 4.43
N THR A 109 13.08 -26.92 3.16
CA THR A 109 13.58 -27.80 2.11
C THR A 109 14.97 -27.39 1.64
N TRP A 110 15.19 -26.10 1.38
CA TRP A 110 16.48 -25.60 0.90
C TRP A 110 17.53 -25.43 2.00
N LEU A 111 17.13 -25.00 3.19
CA LEU A 111 18.06 -24.66 4.27
C LEU A 111 18.15 -25.74 5.36
N GLY A 112 17.40 -26.84 5.21
CA GLY A 112 17.31 -27.91 6.19
C GLY A 112 16.67 -27.45 7.51
N LYS A 113 16.76 -28.29 8.55
CA LYS A 113 16.10 -28.02 9.85
C LYS A 113 16.60 -26.75 10.53
N VAL A 114 17.92 -26.58 10.62
CA VAL A 114 18.53 -25.46 11.34
C VAL A 114 18.38 -24.15 10.57
N GLY A 115 18.71 -24.14 9.28
CA GLY A 115 18.58 -22.94 8.45
C GLY A 115 17.12 -22.56 8.21
N GLY A 116 16.21 -23.53 8.13
CA GLY A 116 14.77 -23.28 8.00
C GLY A 116 14.19 -22.57 9.23
N ILE A 117 14.56 -22.99 10.44
CA ILE A 117 14.13 -22.30 11.68
C ILE A 117 14.63 -20.85 11.70
N LEU A 118 15.90 -20.63 11.35
CA LEU A 118 16.46 -19.28 11.31
C LEU A 118 15.76 -18.38 10.28
N ALA A 119 15.46 -18.91 9.09
CA ALA A 119 14.74 -18.18 8.05
C ALA A 119 13.31 -17.82 8.50
N ILE A 120 12.59 -18.75 9.13
CA ILE A 120 11.24 -18.52 9.64
C ILE A 120 11.23 -17.46 10.75
N ILE A 121 12.21 -17.48 11.67
CA ILE A 121 12.34 -16.43 12.70
C ILE A 121 12.54 -15.06 12.05
N GLY A 122 13.40 -14.98 11.03
CA GLY A 122 13.62 -13.73 10.29
C GLY A 122 12.35 -13.21 9.61
N VAL A 123 11.57 -14.11 9.00
CA VAL A 123 10.29 -13.75 8.38
C VAL A 123 9.27 -13.31 9.42
N ILE A 124 9.17 -14.00 10.57
CA ILE A 124 8.21 -13.68 11.65
C ILE A 124 8.56 -12.35 12.33
N ALA A 125 9.85 -11.99 12.41
CA ALA A 125 10.28 -10.75 13.02
C ALA A 125 9.66 -9.52 12.34
N ALA A 126 9.51 -9.53 10.99
CA ALA A 126 9.00 -8.38 10.24
C ALA A 126 7.51 -8.06 10.52
N PRO A 127 6.57 -9.03 10.53
CA PRO A 127 5.19 -8.79 10.97
C PRO A 127 5.08 -8.38 12.45
N ILE A 128 5.95 -8.88 13.34
CA ILE A 128 5.93 -8.49 14.76
C ILE A 128 6.29 -7.01 14.91
N THR A 129 7.41 -6.58 14.31
CA THR A 129 7.86 -5.18 14.40
C THR A 129 6.93 -4.23 13.67
N SER A 130 6.45 -4.61 12.47
CA SER A 130 5.45 -3.84 11.73
C SER A 130 4.12 -3.76 12.47
N GLY A 131 3.70 -4.85 13.11
CA GLY A 131 2.47 -4.93 13.90
C GLY A 131 2.51 -4.06 15.16
N ASP A 132 3.61 -4.07 15.91
CA ASP A 132 3.81 -3.13 17.03
C ASP A 132 3.73 -1.69 16.54
N THR A 133 4.40 -1.40 15.42
CA THR A 133 4.37 -0.05 14.84
C THR A 133 2.96 0.32 14.37
N ALA A 134 2.17 -0.61 13.83
CA ALA A 134 0.77 -0.39 13.45
C ALA A 134 -0.11 -0.05 14.65
N LEU A 135 -0.02 -0.84 15.73
CA LEU A 135 -0.79 -0.62 16.96
C LEU A 135 -0.40 0.70 17.64
N ARG A 136 0.89 1.05 17.59
CA ARG A 136 1.39 2.33 18.10
C ARG A 136 0.82 3.51 17.29
N SER A 137 0.84 3.42 15.96
CA SER A 137 0.26 4.44 15.08
C SER A 137 -1.24 4.59 15.29
N ALA A 138 -1.99 3.49 15.32
CA ALA A 138 -3.43 3.49 15.55
C ALA A 138 -3.80 4.13 16.89
N ARG A 139 -3.07 3.83 17.96
CA ARG A 139 -3.25 4.46 19.28
C ARG A 139 -3.03 5.97 19.22
N LEU A 140 -1.99 6.44 18.52
CA LEU A 140 -1.71 7.87 18.41
C LEU A 140 -2.78 8.59 17.58
N ILE A 141 -3.23 7.98 16.48
CA ILE A 141 -4.34 8.50 15.67
C ILE A 141 -5.61 8.63 16.52
N MET A 142 -5.98 7.59 17.27
CA MET A 142 -7.13 7.64 18.18
C MET A 142 -6.97 8.73 19.26
N ALA A 143 -5.78 8.86 19.83
CA ALA A 143 -5.50 9.89 20.82
C ALA A 143 -5.65 11.31 20.24
N ASP A 144 -5.20 11.52 19.00
CA ASP A 144 -5.33 12.79 18.29
C ASP A 144 -6.81 13.12 18.01
N PHE A 145 -7.60 12.14 17.56
CA PHE A 145 -9.05 12.31 17.36
C PHE A 145 -9.81 12.64 18.66
N MET A 146 -9.39 12.06 19.77
CA MET A 146 -10.00 12.31 21.09
C MET A 146 -9.41 13.55 21.79
N HIS A 147 -8.39 14.18 21.20
CA HIS A 147 -7.60 15.24 21.81
C HIS A 147 -7.04 14.86 23.20
N TRP A 148 -6.61 13.60 23.36
CA TRP A 148 -6.11 13.05 24.62
C TRP A 148 -4.58 12.99 24.65
N ASP A 149 -3.97 13.75 25.56
CA ASP A 149 -2.53 13.68 25.80
C ASP A 149 -2.11 12.27 26.29
N GLN A 150 -1.04 11.72 25.71
CA GLN A 150 -0.53 10.36 25.91
C GLN A 150 0.55 10.25 27.00
N LYS A 151 0.79 11.31 27.79
CA LYS A 151 1.75 11.29 28.91
C LYS A 151 1.40 10.29 30.02
N SER A 152 0.12 10.22 30.39
CA SER A 152 -0.34 9.31 31.46
C SER A 152 -0.51 7.89 30.94
N THR A 153 0.14 6.92 31.60
CA THR A 153 0.01 5.49 31.29
C THR A 153 -1.44 5.00 31.28
N TRP A 154 -2.30 5.58 32.13
CA TRP A 154 -3.72 5.23 32.17
C TRP A 154 -4.46 5.56 30.87
N ARG A 155 -4.25 6.77 30.32
CA ARG A 155 -4.83 7.19 29.04
C ARG A 155 -4.31 6.35 27.88
N ARG A 156 -3.05 5.91 27.96
CA ARG A 156 -2.47 4.98 26.98
C ARG A 156 -3.20 3.63 27.01
N LEU A 157 -3.40 3.06 28.19
CA LEU A 157 -4.09 1.77 28.37
C LEU A 157 -5.56 1.81 27.94
N LEU A 158 -6.27 2.89 28.25
CA LEU A 158 -7.68 3.07 27.85
C LEU A 158 -7.89 3.01 26.33
N ILE A 159 -6.89 3.45 25.56
CA ILE A 159 -6.93 3.37 24.08
C ILE A 159 -6.39 2.03 23.60
N SER A 160 -5.28 1.56 24.18
CA SER A 160 -4.61 0.33 23.77
C SER A 160 -5.44 -0.92 24.03
N LEU A 161 -6.08 -1.08 25.20
CA LEU A 161 -6.78 -2.31 25.55
C LEU A 161 -7.97 -2.60 24.61
N PRO A 162 -8.86 -1.63 24.30
CA PRO A 162 -9.89 -1.84 23.28
C PRO A 162 -9.30 -2.12 21.89
N LEU A 163 -8.25 -1.41 21.49
CA LEU A 163 -7.58 -1.65 20.21
C LEU A 163 -7.03 -3.08 20.11
N PHE A 164 -6.36 -3.57 21.15
CA PHE A 164 -5.87 -4.94 21.24
C PHE A 164 -7.02 -5.95 21.23
N ALA A 165 -8.12 -5.69 21.93
CA ALA A 165 -9.28 -6.57 21.92
C ALA A 165 -9.89 -6.70 20.52
N VAL A 166 -9.99 -5.59 19.77
CA VAL A 166 -10.44 -5.59 18.37
C VAL A 166 -9.47 -6.39 17.49
N VAL A 167 -8.17 -6.10 17.57
CA VAL A 167 -7.15 -6.81 16.75
C VAL A 167 -7.10 -8.30 17.08
N PHE A 168 -7.21 -8.67 18.36
CA PHE A 168 -7.32 -10.06 18.78
C PHE A 168 -8.59 -10.71 18.21
N GLY A 169 -9.74 -10.02 18.25
CA GLY A 169 -10.97 -10.47 17.60
C GLY A 169 -10.80 -10.73 16.10
N MET A 170 -10.02 -9.89 15.40
CA MET A 170 -9.74 -10.07 13.97
C MET A 170 -8.92 -11.34 13.67
N THR A 171 -8.19 -11.90 14.65
CA THR A 171 -7.44 -13.16 14.45
C THR A 171 -8.34 -14.39 14.27
N PHE A 172 -9.62 -14.30 14.65
CA PHE A 172 -10.61 -15.35 14.43
C PHE A 172 -11.32 -15.22 13.07
N VAL A 173 -11.03 -14.16 12.31
CA VAL A 173 -11.58 -13.96 10.96
C VAL A 173 -10.65 -14.63 9.94
N ASN A 174 -11.23 -15.21 8.89
CA ASN A 174 -10.45 -15.80 7.81
C ASN A 174 -9.46 -14.77 7.22
N PHE A 175 -8.20 -15.18 7.07
CA PHE A 175 -7.10 -14.31 6.65
C PHE A 175 -7.35 -13.67 5.28
N ASP A 176 -7.93 -14.40 4.32
CA ASP A 176 -8.18 -13.88 2.98
C ASP A 176 -9.22 -12.74 3.01
N VAL A 177 -10.21 -12.84 3.91
CA VAL A 177 -11.18 -11.76 4.12
C VAL A 177 -10.49 -10.55 4.72
N VAL A 178 -9.71 -10.74 5.79
CA VAL A 178 -8.95 -9.64 6.43
C VAL A 178 -8.01 -8.98 5.41
N TRP A 179 -7.30 -9.77 4.63
CA TRP A 179 -6.34 -9.29 3.62
C TRP A 179 -7.03 -8.49 2.52
N ARG A 180 -8.19 -8.93 2.02
CA ARG A 180 -8.97 -8.19 1.01
C ARG A 180 -9.39 -6.80 1.48
N TYR A 181 -9.93 -6.70 2.70
CA TYR A 181 -10.31 -5.41 3.27
C TYR A 181 -9.10 -4.53 3.58
N PHE A 182 -8.04 -5.12 4.15
CA PHE A 182 -6.76 -4.43 4.35
C PHE A 182 -6.22 -3.85 3.05
N ALA A 183 -6.17 -4.67 1.99
CA ALA A 183 -5.61 -4.30 0.71
C ALA A 183 -6.33 -3.10 0.09
N TRP A 184 -7.66 -3.14 0.05
CA TRP A 184 -8.46 -2.05 -0.50
C TRP A 184 -8.40 -0.77 0.35
N THR A 185 -8.52 -0.90 1.68
CA THR A 185 -8.43 0.27 2.58
C THR A 185 -7.05 0.91 2.51
N ASN A 186 -5.98 0.11 2.36
CA ASN A 186 -4.62 0.60 2.16
C ASN A 186 -4.47 1.38 0.84
N GLN A 187 -5.03 0.89 -0.28
CA GLN A 187 -4.98 1.64 -1.55
C GLN A 187 -5.80 2.93 -1.51
N THR A 188 -6.96 2.88 -0.85
CA THR A 188 -7.81 4.06 -0.67
C THR A 188 -7.07 5.12 0.16
N LEU A 189 -6.44 4.72 1.26
CA LEU A 189 -5.63 5.59 2.10
C LEU A 189 -4.41 6.15 1.34
N ALA A 190 -3.78 5.34 0.49
CA ALA A 190 -2.72 5.80 -0.39
C ALA A 190 -3.21 6.92 -1.31
N ALA A 191 -4.38 6.76 -1.94
CA ALA A 191 -4.96 7.79 -2.81
C ALA A 191 -5.17 9.11 -2.06
N PHE A 192 -5.79 9.09 -0.87
CA PHE A 192 -5.97 10.29 -0.05
C PHE A 192 -4.64 10.94 0.36
N THR A 193 -3.68 10.13 0.77
CA THR A 193 -2.34 10.61 1.17
C THR A 193 -1.62 11.27 0.00
N LEU A 194 -1.70 10.68 -1.19
CA LEU A 194 -1.09 11.22 -2.41
C LEU A 194 -1.77 12.52 -2.87
N TRP A 195 -3.08 12.64 -2.76
CA TRP A 195 -3.79 13.89 -3.01
C TRP A 195 -3.39 14.99 -2.03
N ALA A 196 -3.29 14.66 -0.74
CA ALA A 196 -2.79 15.59 0.28
C ALA A 196 -1.34 16.03 0.00
N ALA A 197 -0.47 15.08 -0.35
CA ALA A 197 0.91 15.35 -0.74
C ALA A 197 0.99 16.22 -2.00
N THR A 198 0.10 16.02 -2.97
CA THR A 198 0.03 16.82 -4.20
C THR A 198 -0.30 18.27 -3.90
N VAL A 199 -1.31 18.51 -3.07
CA VAL A 199 -1.67 19.87 -2.62
C VAL A 199 -0.52 20.50 -1.84
N TYR A 200 0.13 19.74 -0.95
CA TYR A 200 1.27 20.22 -0.18
C TYR A 200 2.45 20.63 -1.07
N LEU A 201 2.87 19.75 -1.99
CA LEU A 201 3.97 20.01 -2.92
C LEU A 201 3.67 21.17 -3.86
N TYR A 202 2.42 21.28 -4.35
CA TYR A 202 2.02 22.39 -5.20
C TYR A 202 2.13 23.73 -4.45
N LYS A 203 1.65 23.78 -3.19
CA LYS A 203 1.80 24.96 -2.33
C LYS A 203 3.25 25.28 -2.04
N ALA A 204 4.08 24.28 -1.76
CA ALA A 204 5.50 24.45 -1.44
C ALA A 204 6.31 24.95 -2.65
N GLU A 205 5.93 24.56 -3.87
CA GLU A 205 6.53 25.07 -5.11
C GLU A 205 6.17 26.55 -5.35
N HIS A 206 4.95 26.96 -5.00
CA HIS A 206 4.43 28.32 -5.21
C HIS A 206 4.52 29.22 -3.96
N ALA A 207 5.21 28.77 -2.91
CA ALA A 207 5.49 29.58 -1.72
C ALA A 207 6.63 30.55 -2.01
N ASP A 208 6.52 31.80 -1.54
CA ASP A 208 7.57 32.80 -1.74
C ASP A 208 8.75 32.52 -0.85
N GLY A 209 9.94 32.69 -1.42
CA GLY A 209 11.18 32.70 -0.66
C GLY A 209 12.21 31.71 -1.20
N LYS A 210 13.44 32.19 -1.26
CA LYS A 210 14.70 31.58 -1.74
C LYS A 210 15.11 30.29 -1.01
N THR A 211 14.16 29.51 -0.51
CA THR A 211 14.31 28.32 0.34
C THR A 211 13.65 27.08 -0.23
N SER A 212 12.77 27.21 -1.24
CA SER A 212 12.19 26.04 -1.89
C SER A 212 13.15 25.48 -2.95
N ASN A 213 14.00 24.54 -2.56
CA ASN A 213 14.71 23.64 -3.49
C ASN A 213 13.73 22.68 -4.22
N SER A 214 12.42 22.97 -4.19
CA SER A 214 11.42 22.12 -4.81
C SER A 214 11.52 22.27 -6.34
N PRO A 215 11.74 21.17 -7.07
CA PRO A 215 11.83 21.22 -8.52
C PRO A 215 10.52 21.72 -9.12
N ARG A 216 10.62 22.45 -10.22
CA ARG A 216 9.46 22.89 -11.00
C ARG A 216 8.63 21.67 -11.39
N ASN A 217 7.32 21.72 -11.13
CA ASN A 217 6.36 20.62 -11.26
C ASN A 217 6.63 19.40 -10.34
N GLY A 218 7.27 19.60 -9.18
CA GLY A 218 7.56 18.52 -8.23
C GLY A 218 6.30 17.82 -7.70
N TYR A 219 5.16 18.51 -7.69
CA TYR A 219 3.86 17.93 -7.32
C TYR A 219 3.39 16.80 -8.26
N LEU A 220 3.96 16.69 -9.47
CA LEU A 220 3.63 15.59 -10.40
C LEU A 220 4.03 14.22 -9.86
N ILE A 221 5.06 14.17 -9.02
CA ILE A 221 5.57 12.95 -8.39
C ILE A 221 4.47 12.29 -7.53
N SER A 222 3.59 13.08 -6.91
CA SER A 222 2.45 12.57 -6.15
C SER A 222 1.14 12.60 -6.95
N LEU A 223 0.96 13.54 -7.88
CA LEU A 223 -0.29 13.67 -8.64
C LEU A 223 -0.54 12.49 -9.57
N ILE A 224 0.48 12.07 -10.33
CA ILE A 224 0.33 10.95 -11.28
C ILE A 224 -0.06 9.67 -10.53
N PRO A 225 0.65 9.28 -9.45
CA PRO A 225 0.19 8.20 -8.57
C PRO A 225 -1.19 8.44 -7.94
N ALA A 226 -1.53 9.67 -7.53
CA ALA A 226 -2.83 9.96 -6.92
C ALA A 226 -3.98 9.62 -7.87
N LEU A 227 -3.89 10.09 -9.12
CA LEU A 227 -4.87 9.81 -10.18
C LEU A 227 -4.98 8.31 -10.45
N PHE A 228 -3.84 7.64 -10.58
CA PHE A 228 -3.79 6.19 -10.80
C PHE A 228 -4.45 5.43 -9.64
N MET A 229 -4.14 5.78 -8.40
CA MET A 229 -4.68 5.10 -7.22
C MET A 229 -6.15 5.41 -6.98
N THR A 230 -6.64 6.59 -7.34
CA THR A 230 -8.07 6.90 -7.39
C THR A 230 -8.78 5.97 -8.39
N MET A 231 -8.21 5.79 -9.58
CA MET A 231 -8.77 4.90 -10.60
C MET A 231 -8.74 3.43 -10.17
N VAL A 232 -7.65 2.96 -9.56
CA VAL A 232 -7.53 1.61 -8.97
C VAL A 232 -8.59 1.38 -7.90
N SER A 233 -8.66 2.27 -6.90
CA SER A 233 -9.55 2.10 -5.74
C SER A 233 -11.03 2.19 -6.14
N GLY A 234 -11.36 3.12 -7.04
CA GLY A 234 -12.71 3.30 -7.58
C GLY A 234 -13.13 2.14 -8.47
N SER A 235 -12.24 1.62 -9.31
CA SER A 235 -12.56 0.44 -10.13
C SER A 235 -12.72 -0.80 -9.26
N TYR A 236 -11.89 -0.95 -8.21
CA TYR A 236 -11.91 -2.11 -7.33
C TYR A 236 -13.23 -2.23 -6.58
N ILE A 237 -13.70 -1.15 -5.96
CA ILE A 237 -14.95 -1.20 -5.18
C ILE A 237 -16.17 -1.51 -6.04
N LEU A 238 -16.11 -1.24 -7.35
CA LEU A 238 -17.20 -1.55 -8.28
C LEU A 238 -17.13 -3.00 -8.79
N ILE A 239 -15.93 -3.56 -8.95
CA ILE A 239 -15.71 -4.86 -9.61
C ILE A 239 -15.50 -6.00 -8.62
N ALA A 240 -14.88 -5.74 -7.48
CA ALA A 240 -14.50 -6.77 -6.52
C ALA A 240 -15.72 -7.42 -5.85
N PRO A 241 -15.63 -8.71 -5.46
CA PRO A 241 -16.75 -9.44 -4.86
C PRO A 241 -17.30 -8.84 -3.56
N GLU A 242 -16.44 -8.23 -2.73
CA GLU A 242 -16.80 -7.51 -1.50
C GLU A 242 -17.38 -6.12 -1.74
N GLY A 243 -17.23 -5.60 -2.96
CA GLY A 243 -17.74 -4.30 -3.36
C GLY A 243 -19.14 -4.40 -3.93
N LEU A 244 -19.41 -3.68 -5.02
CA LEU A 244 -20.67 -3.81 -5.76
C LEU A 244 -20.75 -5.07 -6.63
N ASN A 245 -19.66 -5.83 -6.75
CA ASN A 245 -19.59 -7.10 -7.46
C ASN A 245 -20.22 -7.05 -8.86
N LEU A 246 -19.86 -6.03 -9.66
CA LEU A 246 -20.42 -5.88 -10.99
C LEU A 246 -20.18 -7.14 -11.84
N PRO A 247 -21.22 -7.70 -12.49
CA PRO A 247 -21.07 -8.84 -13.37
C PRO A 247 -20.06 -8.58 -14.49
N VAL A 248 -19.42 -9.63 -15.01
CA VAL A 248 -18.34 -9.53 -16.02
C VAL A 248 -18.71 -8.61 -17.19
N GLY A 249 -19.93 -8.72 -17.72
CA GLY A 249 -20.42 -7.90 -18.84
C GLY A 249 -20.63 -6.41 -18.51
N TRP A 250 -20.69 -6.05 -17.22
CA TRP A 250 -20.90 -4.68 -16.74
C TRP A 250 -19.65 -4.06 -16.12
N ARG A 251 -18.52 -4.77 -16.06
CA ARG A 251 -17.27 -4.25 -15.48
C ARG A 251 -16.75 -2.99 -16.18
N TRP A 252 -17.06 -2.80 -17.47
CA TRP A 252 -16.73 -1.58 -18.21
C TRP A 252 -17.37 -0.33 -17.59
N LEU A 253 -18.58 -0.46 -17.03
CA LEU A 253 -19.23 0.63 -16.31
C LEU A 253 -18.45 0.99 -15.05
N GLY A 254 -17.91 -0.01 -14.36
CA GLY A 254 -17.02 0.19 -13.20
C GLY A 254 -15.80 1.04 -13.57
N TYR A 255 -15.14 0.71 -14.68
CA TYR A 255 -14.02 1.52 -15.18
C TYR A 255 -14.45 2.92 -15.61
N ALA A 256 -15.59 3.05 -16.30
CA ALA A 256 -16.09 4.35 -16.75
C ALA A 256 -16.39 5.27 -15.56
N VAL A 257 -17.08 4.77 -14.52
CA VAL A 257 -17.39 5.54 -13.31
C VAL A 257 -16.12 5.95 -12.57
N ALA A 258 -15.19 5.01 -12.35
CA ALA A 258 -13.92 5.31 -11.69
C ALA A 258 -13.08 6.32 -12.50
N GLY A 259 -13.11 6.23 -13.83
CA GLY A 259 -12.45 7.18 -14.74
C GLY A 259 -13.06 8.57 -14.66
N CYS A 260 -14.40 8.67 -14.66
CA CYS A 260 -15.11 9.93 -14.48
C CYS A 260 -14.80 10.58 -13.13
N VAL A 261 -14.77 9.81 -12.04
CA VAL A 261 -14.40 10.31 -10.70
C VAL A 261 -12.95 10.83 -10.70
N THR A 262 -12.03 10.07 -11.30
CA THR A 262 -10.61 10.46 -11.39
C THR A 262 -10.44 11.75 -12.19
N LEU A 263 -11.13 11.87 -13.33
CA LEU A 263 -11.12 13.06 -14.17
C LEU A 263 -11.74 14.26 -13.45
N ALA A 264 -12.86 14.06 -12.75
CA ALA A 264 -13.50 15.12 -11.97
C ALA A 264 -12.55 15.67 -10.89
N LEU A 265 -11.88 14.79 -10.14
CA LEU A 265 -10.89 15.20 -9.13
C LEU A 265 -9.69 15.93 -9.76
N PHE A 266 -9.21 15.48 -10.92
CA PHE A 266 -8.16 16.18 -11.66
C PHE A 266 -8.57 17.59 -12.09
N ILE A 267 -9.79 17.73 -12.61
CA ILE A 267 -10.34 19.02 -13.02
C ILE A 267 -10.48 19.96 -11.82
N VAL A 268 -11.03 19.46 -10.70
CA VAL A 268 -11.13 20.22 -9.44
C VAL A 268 -9.77 20.70 -8.98
N PHE A 269 -8.76 19.81 -9.00
CA PHE A 269 -7.39 20.19 -8.67
C PHE A 269 -6.85 21.28 -9.61
N CYS A 270 -7.07 21.17 -10.92
CA CYS A 270 -6.60 22.17 -11.88
C CYS A 270 -7.25 23.55 -11.68
N PHE A 271 -8.55 23.60 -11.39
CA PHE A 271 -9.24 24.85 -11.06
C PHE A 271 -8.70 25.45 -9.77
N TRP A 272 -8.59 24.64 -8.72
CA TRP A 272 -8.03 25.05 -7.43
C TRP A 272 -6.58 25.56 -7.57
N ALA A 273 -5.73 24.86 -8.33
CA ALA A 273 -4.34 25.21 -8.56
C ALA A 273 -4.21 26.56 -9.27
N LYS A 274 -5.01 26.78 -10.33
CA LYS A 274 -5.06 28.07 -11.04
C LYS A 274 -5.50 29.21 -10.13
N GLU A 275 -6.55 28.99 -9.34
CA GLU A 275 -7.04 29.99 -8.39
C GLU A 275 -5.97 30.31 -7.32
N TYR A 276 -5.34 29.29 -6.74
CA TYR A 276 -4.27 29.46 -5.76
C TYR A 276 -3.11 30.28 -6.32
N ALA A 277 -2.60 29.94 -7.51
CA ALA A 277 -1.54 30.69 -8.16
C ALA A 277 -1.94 32.15 -8.44
N SER A 278 -3.18 32.39 -8.89
CA SER A 278 -3.66 33.75 -9.18
C SER A 278 -3.72 34.65 -7.94
N ARG A 279 -4.24 34.15 -6.81
CA ARG A 279 -4.31 34.90 -5.54
C ARG A 279 -2.92 35.28 -5.04
N LYS A 280 -1.99 34.33 -5.14
CA LYS A 280 -0.58 34.51 -4.80
C LYS A 280 0.09 35.64 -5.59
N THR A 281 -0.15 35.70 -6.91
CA THR A 281 0.39 36.79 -7.75
C THR A 281 -0.21 38.16 -7.44
N VAL A 282 -1.40 38.23 -6.83
CA VAL A 282 -2.01 39.49 -6.39
C VAL A 282 -1.38 39.95 -5.08
N ASP A 283 -1.22 39.04 -4.12
CA ASP A 283 -0.58 39.34 -2.83
C ASP A 283 0.89 39.77 -3.00
N GLU A 284 1.63 39.23 -3.98
CA GLU A 284 3.01 39.65 -4.30
C GLU A 284 3.10 41.03 -4.99
N ARG A 285 1.98 41.57 -5.51
CA ARG A 285 1.93 42.88 -6.19
C ARG A 285 1.45 44.03 -5.30
N LEU A 286 0.90 43.72 -4.13
CA LEU A 286 0.44 44.67 -3.10
C LEU A 286 1.55 44.94 -2.08
#